data_AF-A0A954UCV3-F1
#
_entry.id   AF-A0A954UCV3-F1
#
_cell.length_a   1.000
_cell.length_b   1.000
_cell.length_c   1.000
_cell.angle_alpha   90.00
_cell.angle_beta   90.00
_cell.angle_gamma   90.00
#
_symmetry.space_group_name_H-M   'P 1'
#
loop_
_entity.id
_entity.type
_entity.pdbx_description
1 polymer ?
#
loop_
_entity_poly.entity_id
_entity_poly.type
_entity_poly.pdbx_seq_one_letter_code
_entity_poly.pdbx_strand_id
1 'polypeptide(L)'
;MAQIHCEAKLWALATLCVIGLLPTAVQAASIQTQSNPVVAGTITVASGSPTRDGWSDLPTYAADGSDRAAPNNYTSVQVANDNDELYMRFLMSETANYGFRHNVMIDVDQSHRTGFIGTGSGHLAMGVDYLIQGSAIFRFAATTQTGWLWEYVDSIKFDTEPNDIAISVPRSALGDVGGAFDFALWANNFDLGRDEDYYPNSSYLPGGAFFTYEMADLVGIDELTLAVFSGSTNSKYDLNGDGQVNDGDREYWVKDLQGTHFGDANLDLVIDSEDLIQVFQAGEYEDGIAGNSVWATGDWTGDLEFTSDDLIYALQDTGSFGAVAAVSAVPEPNSLLLLIMGGASLWVGRRRK
;
A
#
# COMPACT_ATOMS: atom_id res chain seq x y z
N MET A 1 -58.28 -24.38 -76.14
CA MET A 1 -58.29 -22.90 -76.32
C MET A 1 -57.31 -22.34 -75.30
N ALA A 2 -56.18 -21.75 -75.77
CA ALA A 2 -55.16 -20.93 -75.08
C ALA A 2 -54.58 -21.43 -73.73
N GLN A 3 -53.32 -21.90 -73.64
CA GLN A 3 -51.98 -21.29 -73.78
C GLN A 3 -51.32 -20.92 -72.42
N ILE A 4 -50.25 -21.69 -72.10
CA ILE A 4 -48.89 -21.30 -71.65
C ILE A 4 -48.75 -20.31 -70.46
N HIS A 5 -48.09 -20.73 -69.36
CA HIS A 5 -46.71 -20.29 -69.01
C HIS A 5 -46.15 -20.98 -67.75
N CYS A 6 -44.87 -21.32 -67.90
CA CYS A 6 -43.89 -21.85 -66.97
C CYS A 6 -43.51 -20.78 -65.93
N GLU A 7 -43.20 -21.16 -64.69
CA GLU A 7 -41.99 -20.70 -63.98
C GLU A 7 -41.78 -21.43 -62.65
N ALA A 8 -40.57 -21.94 -62.48
CA ALA A 8 -40.04 -22.58 -61.28
C ALA A 8 -39.55 -21.53 -60.27
N LYS A 9 -39.82 -21.73 -58.98
CA LYS A 9 -39.06 -21.07 -57.90
C LYS A 9 -38.75 -22.05 -56.77
N LEU A 10 -37.46 -22.37 -56.67
CA LEU A 10 -36.78 -22.92 -55.51
C LEU A 10 -37.16 -22.13 -54.25
N TRP A 11 -37.56 -22.83 -53.19
CA TRP A 11 -37.54 -22.30 -51.83
C TRP A 11 -36.39 -22.96 -51.08
N ALA A 12 -35.28 -22.23 -50.91
CA ALA A 12 -34.24 -22.58 -49.97
C ALA A 12 -34.69 -22.16 -48.57
N LEU A 13 -34.70 -23.12 -47.63
CA LEU A 13 -34.83 -22.85 -46.20
C LEU A 13 -33.60 -22.05 -45.74
N ALA A 14 -33.79 -20.76 -45.47
CA ALA A 14 -32.88 -19.99 -44.63
C ALA A 14 -33.37 -20.10 -43.18
N THR A 15 -32.88 -21.09 -42.44
CA THR A 15 -32.97 -21.10 -40.98
C THR A 15 -32.09 -19.98 -40.46
N LEU A 16 -32.70 -18.84 -40.14
CA LEU A 16 -32.06 -17.71 -39.48
C LEU A 16 -31.70 -18.15 -38.05
N CYS A 17 -30.45 -18.58 -37.85
CA CYS A 17 -29.88 -18.76 -36.52
C CYS A 17 -29.67 -17.36 -35.92
N VAL A 18 -30.66 -16.87 -35.17
CA VAL A 18 -30.48 -15.69 -34.31
C VAL A 18 -29.59 -16.15 -33.16
N ILE A 19 -28.28 -16.04 -33.34
CA ILE A 19 -27.34 -16.04 -32.22
C ILE A 19 -27.70 -14.78 -31.43
N GLY A 20 -28.44 -14.97 -30.34
CA GLY A 20 -28.62 -13.94 -29.34
C GLY A 20 -27.25 -13.61 -28.78
N LEU A 21 -26.65 -12.53 -29.28
CA LEU A 21 -25.63 -11.80 -28.54
C LEU A 21 -26.33 -11.30 -27.27
N LEU A 22 -26.25 -12.11 -26.21
CA LEU A 22 -26.46 -11.60 -24.86
C LEU A 22 -25.52 -10.38 -24.73
N PRO A 23 -26.00 -9.23 -24.24
CA PRO A 23 -25.11 -8.14 -23.93
C PRO A 23 -24.08 -8.68 -22.95
N THR A 24 -22.82 -8.77 -23.38
CA THR A 24 -21.71 -8.96 -22.47
C THR A 24 -21.77 -7.78 -21.51
N ALA A 25 -22.02 -8.05 -20.22
CA ALA A 25 -21.86 -7.04 -19.19
C ALA A 25 -20.41 -6.52 -19.31
N VAL A 26 -20.28 -5.31 -19.82
CA VAL A 26 -18.99 -4.62 -19.90
C VAL A 26 -18.76 -4.10 -18.49
N GLN A 27 -17.65 -4.53 -17.89
CA GLN A 27 -17.18 -3.95 -16.64
C GLN A 27 -17.08 -2.44 -16.81
N ALA A 28 -17.56 -1.72 -15.80
CA ALA A 28 -17.49 -0.27 -15.76
C ALA A 28 -16.06 0.24 -16.02
N ALA A 29 -15.92 1.50 -16.45
CA ALA A 29 -14.60 2.09 -16.60
C ALA A 29 -14.12 2.59 -15.23
N SER A 30 -12.84 2.34 -14.93
CA SER A 30 -12.16 2.98 -13.82
C SER A 30 -12.17 4.50 -13.98
N ILE A 31 -12.54 5.24 -12.93
CA ILE A 31 -12.50 6.72 -12.94
C ILE A 31 -11.05 7.20 -12.85
N GLN A 32 -10.24 6.46 -12.11
CA GLN A 32 -8.86 6.81 -11.82
C GLN A 32 -8.08 5.56 -11.45
N THR A 33 -6.91 5.44 -12.07
CA THR A 33 -5.89 4.46 -11.73
C THR A 33 -4.75 5.16 -11.00
N GLN A 34 -4.26 4.58 -9.90
CA GLN A 34 -3.05 5.04 -9.22
C GLN A 34 -2.16 3.86 -8.86
N SER A 35 -0.86 4.12 -8.71
CA SER A 35 0.11 3.25 -8.05
C SER A 35 0.93 4.12 -7.11
N ASN A 36 1.04 3.73 -5.84
CA ASN A 36 1.83 4.46 -4.85
C ASN A 36 2.59 3.46 -3.97
N PRO A 37 3.59 2.74 -4.53
CA PRO A 37 4.43 1.88 -3.73
C PRO A 37 5.25 2.74 -2.75
N VAL A 38 5.34 2.31 -1.50
CA VAL A 38 6.07 2.98 -0.42
C VAL A 38 7.02 2.00 0.23
N VAL A 39 8.06 2.54 0.87
CA VAL A 39 9.00 1.72 1.61
C VAL A 39 8.34 1.11 2.84
N ALA A 40 8.68 -0.15 3.12
CA ALA A 40 8.22 -0.85 4.31
C ALA A 40 8.48 -0.02 5.58
N GLY A 41 7.45 0.15 6.40
CA GLY A 41 7.54 0.98 7.61
C GLY A 41 7.39 2.50 7.38
N THR A 42 7.36 3.00 6.14
CA THR A 42 7.04 4.40 5.84
C THR A 42 5.66 4.77 6.37
N ILE A 43 4.70 3.86 6.17
CA ILE A 43 3.36 3.96 6.73
C ILE A 43 3.26 2.96 7.86
N THR A 44 2.91 3.45 9.05
CA THR A 44 2.59 2.61 10.20
C THR A 44 1.13 2.76 10.56
N VAL A 45 0.44 1.63 10.70
CA VAL A 45 -0.94 1.59 11.18
C VAL A 45 -0.95 0.71 12.42
N ALA A 46 -1.01 1.35 13.59
CA ALA A 46 -1.01 0.66 14.87
C ALA A 46 -2.10 1.25 15.77
N SER A 47 -2.90 0.36 16.38
CA SER A 47 -3.96 0.75 17.30
C SER A 47 -3.38 1.52 18.49
N GLY A 48 -3.75 2.80 18.64
CA GLY A 48 -3.39 3.62 19.81
C GLY A 48 -2.14 4.48 19.66
N SER A 49 -1.53 4.53 18.48
CA SER A 49 -0.47 5.49 18.14
C SER A 49 -0.78 6.11 16.77
N PRO A 50 -1.79 7.00 16.68
CA PRO A 50 -2.18 7.59 15.41
C PRO A 50 -1.08 8.51 14.90
N THR A 51 -0.26 7.98 14.00
CA THR A 51 0.65 8.75 13.18
C THR A 51 0.03 8.84 11.78
N ARG A 52 0.22 9.98 11.12
CA ARG A 52 -0.11 10.17 9.69
C ARG A 52 1.14 10.34 8.87
N ASP A 53 2.22 9.77 9.39
CA ASP A 53 3.53 9.72 8.75
C ASP A 53 3.42 8.90 7.47
N GLY A 54 4.07 9.37 6.41
CA GLY A 54 4.01 8.76 5.08
C GLY A 54 2.75 9.07 4.25
N TRP A 55 1.71 9.70 4.81
CA TRP A 55 0.46 9.97 4.07
C TRP A 55 0.38 11.34 3.38
N SER A 56 1.20 12.33 3.79
CA SER A 56 1.07 13.73 3.36
C SER A 56 1.23 13.94 1.86
N ASP A 57 2.10 13.15 1.23
CA ASP A 57 2.52 13.33 -0.15
C ASP A 57 1.81 12.35 -1.11
N LEU A 58 0.98 11.46 -0.58
CA LEU A 58 0.23 10.50 -1.38
C LEU A 58 -0.94 11.17 -2.10
N PRO A 59 -1.13 10.92 -3.41
CA PRO A 59 -2.26 11.44 -4.13
C PRO A 59 -3.58 10.87 -3.59
N THR A 60 -4.61 11.70 -3.55
CA THR A 60 -5.97 11.26 -3.24
C THR A 60 -6.69 10.82 -4.51
N TYR A 61 -7.54 9.80 -4.41
CA TYR A 61 -8.53 9.52 -5.43
C TYR A 61 -9.55 10.67 -5.51
N ALA A 62 -10.11 10.88 -6.71
CA ALA A 62 -11.00 11.99 -7.00
C ALA A 62 -12.27 11.92 -6.14
N ALA A 63 -12.60 13.05 -5.49
CA ALA A 63 -13.87 13.23 -4.79
C ALA A 63 -15.06 13.07 -5.75
N ASP A 64 -16.12 12.43 -5.30
CA ASP A 64 -17.22 11.99 -6.13
C ASP A 64 -18.45 12.92 -6.08
N GLY A 65 -18.21 14.23 -6.03
CA GLY A 65 -19.16 15.26 -6.48
C GLY A 65 -20.52 15.40 -5.77
N SER A 66 -20.81 14.63 -4.72
CA SER A 66 -22.07 14.72 -3.98
C SER A 66 -21.92 14.34 -2.49
N ASP A 67 -20.94 14.95 -1.82
CA ASP A 67 -20.77 14.82 -0.37
C ASP A 67 -21.82 15.66 0.36
N ARG A 68 -22.94 15.04 0.75
CA ARG A 68 -23.81 15.67 1.76
C ARG A 68 -23.15 15.49 3.12
N ALA A 69 -23.08 16.56 3.91
CA ALA A 69 -22.60 16.47 5.29
C ALA A 69 -23.40 15.43 6.08
N ALA A 70 -22.77 14.29 6.33
CA ALA A 70 -23.33 13.16 7.04
C ALA A 70 -22.21 12.39 7.75
N PRO A 71 -22.48 11.83 8.95
CA PRO A 71 -21.60 10.85 9.56
C PRO A 71 -21.27 9.73 8.57
N ASN A 72 -20.01 9.33 8.51
CA ASN A 72 -19.48 8.30 7.60
C ASN A 72 -19.57 8.64 6.10
N ASN A 73 -19.65 9.92 5.70
CA ASN A 73 -19.48 10.30 4.30
C ASN A 73 -17.99 10.39 3.97
N TYR A 74 -17.50 9.57 3.04
CA TYR A 74 -16.12 9.61 2.57
C TYR A 74 -15.86 10.91 1.79
N THR A 75 -14.73 11.56 2.02
CA THR A 75 -14.36 12.81 1.31
C THR A 75 -13.09 12.64 0.49
N SER A 76 -12.18 11.79 0.93
CA SER A 76 -11.01 11.41 0.17
C SER A 76 -10.52 10.02 0.54
N VAL A 77 -9.95 9.33 -0.43
CA VAL A 77 -9.27 8.05 -0.24
C VAL A 77 -7.83 8.16 -0.73
N GLN A 78 -6.89 7.62 0.04
CA GLN A 78 -5.50 7.41 -0.35
C GLN A 78 -5.21 5.92 -0.26
N VAL A 79 -4.41 5.40 -1.19
CA VAL A 79 -3.98 3.99 -1.21
C VAL A 79 -2.49 3.93 -1.49
N ALA A 80 -1.77 3.11 -0.73
CA ALA A 80 -0.36 2.83 -0.90
C ALA A 80 -0.08 1.35 -0.60
N ASN A 81 1.05 0.82 -1.04
CA ASN A 81 1.46 -0.54 -0.69
C ASN A 81 2.97 -0.60 -0.49
N ASP A 82 3.42 -1.48 0.39
CA ASP A 82 4.80 -1.98 0.33
C ASP A 82 4.76 -3.44 -0.18
N ASN A 83 5.84 -4.20 -0.01
CA ASN A 83 5.91 -5.58 -0.48
C ASN A 83 5.02 -6.55 0.33
N ASP A 84 4.64 -6.20 1.57
CA ASP A 84 3.93 -7.06 2.51
C ASP A 84 2.50 -6.58 2.83
N GLU A 85 2.25 -5.27 2.77
CA GLU A 85 1.06 -4.61 3.28
C GLU A 85 0.44 -3.68 2.22
N LEU A 86 -0.90 -3.67 2.16
CA LEU A 86 -1.70 -2.67 1.48
C LEU A 86 -2.23 -1.69 2.54
N TYR A 87 -1.98 -0.41 2.32
CA TYR A 87 -2.42 0.68 3.17
C TYR A 87 -3.56 1.45 2.50
N MET A 88 -4.61 1.74 3.25
CA MET A 88 -5.66 2.65 2.80
C MET A 88 -6.01 3.65 3.88
N ARG A 89 -6.19 4.92 3.49
CA ARG A 89 -6.64 5.97 4.38
C ARG A 89 -7.87 6.65 3.81
N PHE A 90 -8.84 6.91 4.68
CA PHE A 90 -10.12 7.49 4.34
C PHE A 90 -10.37 8.69 5.23
N LEU A 91 -10.57 9.85 4.63
CA LEU A 91 -11.11 11.02 5.33
C LEU A 91 -12.62 11.02 5.22
N MET A 92 -13.27 11.49 6.27
CA MET A 92 -14.73 11.61 6.34
C MET A 92 -15.16 13.03 6.66
N SER A 93 -16.39 13.36 6.28
CA SER A 93 -16.95 14.71 6.45
C SER A 93 -17.22 15.09 7.92
N GLU A 94 -17.43 14.08 8.78
CA GLU A 94 -17.71 14.23 10.21
C GLU A 94 -17.00 13.12 11.01
N THR A 95 -17.10 13.19 12.34
CA THR A 95 -16.60 12.11 13.20
C THR A 95 -17.32 10.79 12.93
N ALA A 96 -16.57 9.73 12.65
CA ALA A 96 -17.11 8.38 12.51
C ALA A 96 -16.54 7.43 13.55
N ASN A 97 -17.36 6.46 13.92
CA ASN A 97 -16.92 5.30 14.69
C ASN A 97 -16.60 4.18 13.70
N TYR A 98 -15.32 3.96 13.43
CA TYR A 98 -14.90 2.86 12.56
C TYR A 98 -15.44 1.51 13.07
N GLY A 99 -15.78 0.63 12.14
CA GLY A 99 -16.44 -0.63 12.45
C GLY A 99 -17.24 -1.14 11.26
N PHE A 100 -18.27 -1.94 11.53
CA PHE A 100 -19.07 -2.64 10.50
C PHE A 100 -19.76 -1.74 9.47
N ARG A 101 -19.85 -0.43 9.75
CA ARG A 101 -20.43 0.54 8.84
C ARG A 101 -19.51 0.93 7.70
N HIS A 102 -18.21 0.71 7.82
CA HIS A 102 -17.22 1.12 6.84
C HIS A 102 -16.75 -0.12 6.09
N ASN A 103 -17.00 -0.13 4.80
CA ASN A 103 -16.75 -1.27 3.95
C ASN A 103 -15.81 -0.86 2.83
N VAL A 104 -14.76 -1.65 2.61
CA VAL A 104 -13.96 -1.59 1.38
C VAL A 104 -14.29 -2.84 0.58
N MET A 105 -14.68 -2.62 -0.66
CA MET A 105 -15.00 -3.67 -1.63
C MET A 105 -13.85 -3.75 -2.63
N ILE A 106 -13.27 -4.93 -2.79
CA ILE A 106 -12.12 -5.18 -3.65
C ILE A 106 -12.44 -6.31 -4.63
N ASP A 107 -12.13 -6.09 -5.91
CA ASP A 107 -12.22 -7.03 -7.03
C ASP A 107 -10.78 -7.27 -7.53
N VAL A 108 -10.21 -8.43 -7.18
CA VAL A 108 -8.77 -8.70 -7.37
C VAL A 108 -8.46 -9.31 -8.74
N ASP A 109 -9.46 -9.92 -9.38
CA ASP A 109 -9.33 -10.47 -10.73
C ASP A 109 -9.81 -9.50 -11.83
N GLN A 110 -10.30 -8.32 -11.42
CA GLN A 110 -10.86 -7.27 -12.27
C GLN A 110 -11.91 -7.86 -13.21
N SER A 111 -12.81 -8.69 -12.67
CA SER A 111 -13.86 -9.33 -13.43
C SER A 111 -15.24 -9.18 -12.78
N HIS A 112 -16.11 -8.43 -13.46
CA HIS A 112 -17.54 -8.37 -13.12
C HIS A 112 -18.27 -9.74 -13.20
N ARG A 113 -17.61 -10.78 -13.73
CA ARG A 113 -18.17 -12.14 -13.89
C ARG A 113 -17.99 -13.02 -12.65
N THR A 114 -17.12 -12.63 -11.74
CA THR A 114 -16.81 -13.29 -10.47
C THR A 114 -17.22 -12.36 -9.32
N GLY A 115 -16.99 -12.79 -8.07
CA GLY A 115 -17.34 -11.99 -6.90
C GLY A 115 -18.83 -11.67 -6.69
N PHE A 116 -19.06 -10.79 -5.72
CA PHE A 116 -20.36 -10.26 -5.34
C PHE A 116 -20.71 -9.01 -6.15
N ILE A 117 -21.88 -8.99 -6.78
CA ILE A 117 -22.35 -7.85 -7.60
C ILE A 117 -23.50 -7.08 -6.94
N GLY A 118 -23.80 -7.31 -5.67
CA GLY A 118 -24.98 -6.75 -5.01
C GLY A 118 -26.15 -7.73 -4.92
N THR A 119 -27.09 -7.48 -4.00
CA THR A 119 -28.28 -8.32 -3.86
C THR A 119 -29.32 -8.03 -4.95
N GLY A 120 -30.28 -8.95 -5.13
CA GLY A 120 -31.38 -8.77 -6.08
C GLY A 120 -30.90 -8.82 -7.54
N SER A 121 -31.08 -7.73 -8.28
CA SER A 121 -30.67 -7.61 -9.69
C SER A 121 -29.18 -7.36 -9.93
N GLY A 122 -28.38 -7.28 -8.86
CA GLY A 122 -26.99 -6.82 -8.93
C GLY A 122 -26.95 -5.31 -9.13
N HIS A 123 -26.26 -4.61 -8.24
CA HIS A 123 -26.21 -3.15 -8.21
C HIS A 123 -24.78 -2.62 -8.21
N LEU A 124 -23.77 -3.47 -8.01
CA LEU A 124 -22.37 -3.04 -7.99
C LEU A 124 -21.77 -2.97 -9.39
N ALA A 125 -20.90 -1.98 -9.57
CA ALA A 125 -20.14 -1.77 -10.79
C ALA A 125 -19.03 -2.82 -11.02
N MET A 126 -18.71 -3.63 -10.00
CA MET A 126 -17.60 -4.58 -9.94
C MET A 126 -18.02 -5.92 -9.33
N GLY A 127 -17.20 -6.96 -9.55
CA GLY A 127 -17.37 -8.29 -8.98
C GLY A 127 -16.56 -8.42 -7.69
N VAL A 128 -17.15 -8.07 -6.55
CA VAL A 128 -16.38 -7.94 -5.30
C VAL A 128 -15.94 -9.32 -4.77
N ASP A 129 -14.64 -9.58 -4.78
CA ASP A 129 -14.04 -10.80 -4.24
C ASP A 129 -13.75 -10.70 -2.75
N TYR A 130 -13.38 -9.51 -2.28
CA TYR A 130 -13.01 -9.26 -0.90
C TYR A 130 -13.77 -8.09 -0.30
N LEU A 131 -14.17 -8.27 0.96
CA LEU A 131 -14.82 -7.26 1.78
C LEU A 131 -13.95 -7.01 3.00
N ILE A 132 -13.50 -5.77 3.19
CA ILE A 132 -12.92 -5.33 4.46
C ILE A 132 -14.02 -4.65 5.26
N GLN A 133 -14.24 -5.13 6.48
CA GLN A 133 -15.25 -4.59 7.37
C GLN A 133 -14.78 -4.69 8.82
N GLY A 134 -14.75 -3.54 9.52
CA GLY A 134 -14.19 -3.47 10.87
C GLY A 134 -12.73 -3.91 10.88
N SER A 135 -12.35 -4.83 11.77
CA SER A 135 -10.97 -5.29 11.91
C SER A 135 -10.66 -6.57 11.12
N ALA A 136 -11.43 -6.87 10.08
CA ALA A 136 -11.32 -8.13 9.35
C ALA A 136 -11.46 -7.95 7.84
N ILE A 137 -10.80 -8.85 7.11
CA ILE A 137 -10.98 -9.07 5.69
C ILE A 137 -11.70 -10.40 5.47
N PHE A 138 -12.63 -10.40 4.54
CA PHE A 138 -13.46 -11.54 4.17
C PHE A 138 -13.38 -11.80 2.67
N ARG A 139 -13.46 -13.08 2.29
CA ARG A 139 -13.54 -13.53 0.90
C ARG A 139 -14.97 -13.90 0.54
N PHE A 140 -15.38 -13.57 -0.68
CA PHE A 140 -16.67 -13.97 -1.21
C PHE A 140 -16.77 -15.49 -1.36
N ALA A 141 -17.84 -16.08 -0.80
CA ALA A 141 -18.01 -17.53 -0.73
C ALA A 141 -19.37 -18.01 -1.25
N ALA A 142 -20.23 -17.12 -1.76
CA ALA A 142 -21.54 -17.52 -2.25
C ALA A 142 -21.44 -18.26 -3.60
N THR A 143 -22.41 -19.14 -3.87
CA THR A 143 -22.50 -19.86 -5.15
C THR A 143 -23.11 -19.03 -6.28
N THR A 144 -23.65 -17.86 -5.96
CA THR A 144 -24.27 -16.92 -6.91
C THR A 144 -23.80 -15.52 -6.58
N GLN A 145 -23.49 -14.70 -7.59
CA GLN A 145 -22.95 -13.34 -7.41
C GLN A 145 -23.86 -12.39 -6.60
N THR A 146 -25.12 -12.75 -6.38
CA THR A 146 -26.09 -11.95 -5.59
C THR A 146 -26.31 -12.45 -4.16
N GLY A 147 -25.63 -13.54 -3.77
CA GLY A 147 -25.73 -14.12 -2.44
C GLY A 147 -24.83 -13.37 -1.46
N TRP A 148 -25.34 -13.02 -0.28
CA TRP A 148 -24.54 -12.38 0.78
C TRP A 148 -23.89 -13.45 1.66
N LEU A 149 -22.75 -13.99 1.23
CA LEU A 149 -21.98 -14.98 2.00
C LEU A 149 -20.47 -14.67 1.91
N TRP A 150 -19.88 -14.45 3.08
CA TRP A 150 -18.50 -14.00 3.25
C TRP A 150 -17.79 -14.91 4.25
N GLU A 151 -16.60 -15.39 3.89
CA GLU A 151 -15.74 -16.22 4.72
C GLU A 151 -14.61 -15.37 5.30
N TYR A 152 -14.35 -15.49 6.60
CA TYR A 152 -13.25 -14.79 7.25
C TYR A 152 -11.90 -15.27 6.70
N VAL A 153 -11.01 -14.32 6.38
CA VAL A 153 -9.66 -14.61 5.89
C VAL A 153 -8.64 -14.29 6.96
N ASP A 154 -8.57 -13.02 7.39
CA ASP A 154 -7.60 -12.56 8.37
C ASP A 154 -8.09 -11.32 9.13
N SER A 155 -7.41 -10.99 10.22
CA SER A 155 -7.49 -9.70 10.89
C SER A 155 -6.66 -8.65 10.19
N ILE A 156 -7.11 -7.41 10.24
CA ILE A 156 -6.38 -6.25 9.70
C ILE A 156 -6.05 -5.27 10.83
N LYS A 157 -5.03 -4.44 10.59
CA LYS A 157 -4.68 -3.33 11.49
C LYS A 157 -5.52 -2.12 11.09
N PHE A 158 -5.95 -1.36 12.09
CA PHE A 158 -6.61 -0.09 11.87
C PHE A 158 -6.21 0.92 12.93
N ASP A 159 -6.21 2.18 12.53
CA ASP A 159 -6.02 3.32 13.39
C ASP A 159 -7.02 4.41 13.04
N THR A 160 -7.56 5.09 14.05
CA THR A 160 -8.71 5.98 13.89
C THR A 160 -8.53 7.25 14.68
N GLU A 161 -8.57 8.36 13.97
CA GLU A 161 -8.89 9.68 14.50
C GLU A 161 -10.37 10.00 14.20
N PRO A 162 -10.97 11.05 14.81
CA PRO A 162 -12.39 11.30 14.71
C PRO A 162 -12.96 11.18 13.28
N ASN A 163 -12.32 11.77 12.28
CA ASN A 163 -12.79 11.78 10.88
C ASN A 163 -11.76 11.22 9.89
N ASP A 164 -10.83 10.40 10.36
CA ASP A 164 -9.68 9.94 9.59
C ASP A 164 -9.32 8.52 10.01
N ILE A 165 -9.54 7.58 9.10
CA ILE A 165 -9.33 6.15 9.32
C ILE A 165 -8.16 5.71 8.44
N ALA A 166 -7.18 5.03 9.03
CA ALA A 166 -6.15 4.31 8.30
C ALA A 166 -6.28 2.80 8.57
N ILE A 167 -6.08 1.98 7.55
CA ILE A 167 -6.04 0.52 7.64
C ILE A 167 -4.78 -0.03 6.97
N SER A 168 -4.31 -1.17 7.47
CA SER A 168 -3.23 -1.98 6.88
C SER A 168 -3.71 -3.42 6.75
N VAL A 169 -3.56 -3.96 5.55
CA VAL A 169 -4.04 -5.27 5.14
C VAL A 169 -2.84 -6.07 4.62
N PRO A 170 -2.53 -7.24 5.22
CA PRO A 170 -1.51 -8.10 4.66
C PRO A 170 -1.85 -8.45 3.21
N ARG A 171 -0.93 -8.20 2.27
CA ARG A 171 -1.14 -8.51 0.84
C ARG A 171 -1.41 -9.99 0.62
N SER A 172 -0.81 -10.85 1.45
CA SER A 172 -1.07 -12.29 1.47
C SER A 172 -2.53 -12.65 1.76
N ALA A 173 -3.30 -11.78 2.42
CA ALA A 173 -4.73 -11.98 2.68
C ALA A 173 -5.60 -11.73 1.43
N LEU A 174 -5.12 -10.95 0.45
CA LEU A 174 -5.83 -10.66 -0.80
C LEU A 174 -5.69 -11.77 -1.86
N GLY A 175 -4.94 -12.83 -1.57
CA GLY A 175 -4.68 -13.90 -2.52
C GLY A 175 -3.76 -13.46 -3.66
N ASP A 176 -4.00 -13.97 -4.87
CA ASP A 176 -3.23 -13.64 -6.06
C ASP A 176 -3.82 -12.38 -6.72
N VAL A 177 -3.26 -11.22 -6.38
CA VAL A 177 -3.62 -9.94 -7.01
C VAL A 177 -2.81 -9.84 -8.30
N GLY A 178 -3.47 -9.82 -9.46
CA GLY A 178 -2.85 -9.87 -10.79
C GLY A 178 -2.06 -8.62 -11.20
N GLY A 179 -1.44 -7.92 -10.25
CA GLY A 179 -0.73 -6.65 -10.40
C GLY A 179 -1.61 -5.41 -10.21
N ALA A 180 -2.93 -5.56 -10.19
CA ALA A 180 -3.88 -4.50 -9.90
C ALA A 180 -5.16 -5.07 -9.30
N PHE A 181 -5.94 -4.22 -8.62
CA PHE A 181 -7.30 -4.53 -8.20
C PHE A 181 -8.21 -3.32 -8.41
N ASP A 182 -9.49 -3.58 -8.63
CA ASP A 182 -10.50 -2.54 -8.61
C ASP A 182 -11.06 -2.42 -7.18
N PHE A 183 -11.40 -1.21 -6.74
CA PHE A 183 -12.07 -1.02 -5.46
C PHE A 183 -13.12 0.09 -5.45
N ALA A 184 -14.03 -0.02 -4.48
CA ALA A 184 -14.99 1.01 -4.09
C ALA A 184 -15.25 0.93 -2.58
N LEU A 185 -15.72 2.01 -1.98
CA LEU A 185 -16.08 2.05 -0.57
C LEU A 185 -17.58 2.18 -0.40
N TRP A 186 -18.07 1.66 0.73
CA TRP A 186 -19.47 1.77 1.11
C TRP A 186 -19.61 2.02 2.61
N ALA A 187 -20.25 3.13 2.95
CA ALA A 187 -20.62 3.47 4.31
C ALA A 187 -22.11 3.22 4.57
N ASN A 188 -22.41 2.32 5.49
CA ASN A 188 -23.77 2.01 5.90
C ASN A 188 -24.24 2.97 7.01
N ASN A 189 -25.19 3.82 6.65
CA ASN A 189 -25.81 4.81 7.54
C ASN A 189 -27.28 4.51 7.87
N PHE A 190 -27.79 3.34 7.49
CA PHE A 190 -29.22 3.02 7.62
C PHE A 190 -29.72 3.12 9.06
N ASP A 191 -28.95 2.60 10.01
CA ASP A 191 -29.29 2.64 11.44
C ASP A 191 -29.23 4.05 12.05
N LEU A 192 -28.68 5.03 11.32
CA LEU A 192 -28.66 6.45 11.70
C LEU A 192 -29.81 7.25 11.06
N GLY A 193 -30.69 6.59 10.30
CA GLY A 193 -31.79 7.24 9.58
C GLY A 193 -31.32 8.13 8.43
N ARG A 194 -30.14 7.83 7.85
CA ARG A 194 -29.53 8.57 6.74
C ARG A 194 -29.24 7.65 5.56
N ASP A 195 -29.01 8.26 4.40
CA ASP A 195 -28.68 7.56 3.15
C ASP A 195 -27.28 6.92 3.24
N GLU A 196 -27.13 5.77 2.60
CA GLU A 196 -25.83 5.11 2.37
C GLU A 196 -24.92 6.01 1.54
N ASP A 197 -23.62 5.92 1.79
CA ASP A 197 -22.62 6.61 0.99
C ASP A 197 -21.73 5.59 0.27
N TYR A 198 -21.44 5.87 -1.00
CA TYR A 198 -20.66 5.02 -1.88
C TYR A 198 -19.57 5.88 -2.50
N TYR A 199 -18.32 5.41 -2.48
CA TYR A 199 -17.19 6.15 -3.04
C TYR A 199 -16.46 5.29 -4.08
N PRO A 200 -16.62 5.57 -5.39
CA PRO A 200 -17.41 6.64 -5.97
C PRO A 200 -18.93 6.37 -5.91
N ASN A 201 -19.74 7.42 -5.94
CA ASN A 201 -21.21 7.36 -5.87
C ASN A 201 -21.86 6.40 -6.88
N SER A 202 -21.30 6.29 -8.08
CA SER A 202 -21.81 5.38 -9.11
C SER A 202 -21.37 3.93 -8.93
N SER A 203 -20.58 3.59 -7.91
CA SER A 203 -20.18 2.19 -7.66
C SER A 203 -21.36 1.28 -7.32
N TYR A 204 -22.46 1.84 -6.81
CA TYR A 204 -23.74 1.15 -6.60
C TYR A 204 -24.73 1.35 -7.77
N LEU A 205 -24.21 1.35 -8.99
CA LEU A 205 -25.03 1.24 -10.21
C LEU A 205 -24.48 0.14 -11.14
N PRO A 206 -25.35 -0.65 -11.79
CA PRO A 206 -24.93 -1.55 -12.86
C PRO A 206 -24.23 -0.77 -13.98
N GLY A 207 -22.99 -1.16 -14.31
CA GLY A 207 -22.16 -0.43 -15.28
C GLY A 207 -21.74 0.96 -14.80
N GLY A 208 -21.71 1.16 -13.48
CA GLY A 208 -21.31 2.39 -12.81
C GLY A 208 -19.84 2.71 -12.92
N ALA A 209 -19.16 3.01 -11.81
CA ALA A 209 -17.72 3.26 -11.85
C ALA A 209 -17.02 2.82 -10.55
N PHE A 210 -15.71 2.68 -10.62
CA PHE A 210 -14.85 2.25 -9.52
C PHE A 210 -13.47 2.91 -9.68
N PHE A 211 -12.58 2.67 -8.71
CA PHE A 211 -11.18 3.03 -8.81
C PHE A 211 -10.33 1.80 -9.07
N THR A 212 -9.15 1.99 -9.65
CA THR A 212 -8.17 0.92 -9.83
C THR A 212 -6.90 1.28 -9.10
N TYR A 213 -6.36 0.35 -8.33
CA TYR A 213 -5.03 0.47 -7.76
C TYR A 213 -4.08 -0.54 -8.42
N GLU A 214 -2.99 -0.03 -8.98
CA GLU A 214 -1.89 -0.84 -9.49
C GLU A 214 -0.94 -1.16 -8.33
N MET A 215 -0.93 -2.44 -7.94
CA MET A 215 -0.10 -2.97 -6.88
C MET A 215 1.30 -3.23 -7.44
N ALA A 216 2.17 -2.24 -7.29
CA ALA A 216 3.56 -2.32 -7.70
C ALA A 216 4.43 -2.75 -6.52
N ASP A 217 5.32 -3.69 -6.73
CA ASP A 217 6.37 -3.98 -5.74
C ASP A 217 7.44 -2.89 -5.83
N LEU A 218 7.96 -2.46 -4.69
CA LEU A 218 9.22 -1.73 -4.73
C LEU A 218 10.29 -2.71 -5.17
N VAL A 219 11.07 -2.29 -6.18
CA VAL A 219 12.26 -3.03 -6.60
C VAL A 219 13.10 -3.31 -5.38
N GLY A 220 13.40 -4.58 -5.09
CA GLY A 220 14.28 -4.95 -3.98
C GLY A 220 15.73 -4.58 -4.29
N ILE A 221 16.52 -4.24 -3.28
CA ILE A 221 17.92 -3.84 -3.49
C ILE A 221 18.77 -4.93 -4.15
N ASP A 222 18.52 -6.20 -3.88
CA ASP A 222 19.23 -7.31 -4.54
C ASP A 222 18.84 -7.41 -6.03
N GLU A 223 17.55 -7.21 -6.35
CA GLU A 223 17.08 -7.17 -7.73
C GLU A 223 17.67 -5.98 -8.50
N LEU A 224 17.71 -4.82 -7.85
CA LEU A 224 18.32 -3.61 -8.39
C LEU A 224 19.82 -3.79 -8.61
N THR A 225 20.52 -4.38 -7.64
CA THR A 225 21.96 -4.66 -7.73
C THR A 225 22.28 -5.56 -8.91
N LEU A 226 21.52 -6.64 -9.10
CA LEU A 226 21.66 -7.50 -10.29
C LEU A 226 21.37 -6.76 -11.60
N ALA A 227 20.37 -5.87 -11.61
CA ALA A 227 20.04 -5.07 -12.78
C ALA A 227 21.17 -4.10 -13.15
N VAL A 228 21.76 -3.43 -12.15
CA VAL A 228 22.90 -2.53 -12.32
C VAL A 228 24.14 -3.30 -12.77
N PHE A 229 24.48 -4.38 -12.07
CA PHE A 229 25.64 -5.23 -12.37
C PHE A 229 25.58 -5.81 -13.79
N SER A 230 24.40 -6.23 -14.24
CA SER A 230 24.20 -6.78 -15.59
C SER A 230 24.11 -5.73 -16.70
N GLY A 231 24.10 -4.43 -16.35
CA GLY A 231 23.93 -3.33 -17.31
C GLY A 231 22.55 -3.31 -17.95
N SER A 232 21.51 -3.61 -17.18
CA SER A 232 20.12 -3.55 -17.62
C SER A 232 19.76 -2.16 -18.18
N THR A 233 18.83 -2.10 -19.12
CA THR A 233 18.27 -0.84 -19.62
C THR A 233 16.76 -0.76 -19.39
N ASN A 234 16.24 -1.60 -18.50
CA ASN A 234 14.81 -1.61 -18.19
C ASN A 234 14.49 -0.43 -17.27
N SER A 235 13.62 0.46 -17.74
CA SER A 235 13.24 1.68 -17.00
C SER A 235 12.58 1.42 -15.65
N LYS A 236 12.14 0.19 -15.34
CA LYS A 236 11.67 -0.13 -13.99
C LYS A 236 12.76 -0.02 -12.91
N TYR A 237 14.03 -0.06 -13.31
CA TYR A 237 15.18 0.04 -12.42
C TYR A 237 15.83 1.44 -12.42
N ASP A 238 15.35 2.35 -13.27
CA ASP A 238 15.74 3.77 -13.29
C ASP A 238 14.89 4.51 -12.26
N LEU A 239 15.29 4.40 -10.99
CA LEU A 239 14.53 4.87 -9.84
C LEU A 239 14.69 6.37 -9.62
N ASN A 240 15.84 6.94 -9.99
CA ASN A 240 16.09 8.37 -9.87
C ASN A 240 15.59 9.19 -11.10
N GLY A 241 15.18 8.51 -12.18
CA GLY A 241 14.59 9.10 -13.37
C GLY A 241 15.59 9.82 -14.27
N ASP A 242 16.88 9.49 -14.20
CA ASP A 242 17.94 10.11 -15.01
C ASP A 242 18.11 9.47 -16.40
N GLY A 243 17.37 8.38 -16.66
CA GLY A 243 17.39 7.64 -17.93
C GLY A 243 18.46 6.55 -18.00
N GLN A 244 19.16 6.26 -16.90
CA GLN A 244 20.16 5.21 -16.79
C GLN A 244 19.78 4.24 -15.67
N VAL A 245 20.28 3.00 -15.75
CA VAL A 245 20.20 2.03 -14.65
C VAL A 245 21.63 1.81 -14.16
N ASN A 246 22.00 2.46 -13.07
CA ASN A 246 23.37 2.48 -12.54
C ASN A 246 23.38 2.60 -11.00
N ASP A 247 24.56 2.77 -10.39
CA ASP A 247 24.68 2.93 -8.94
C ASP A 247 23.94 4.15 -8.38
N GLY A 248 23.65 5.16 -9.21
CA GLY A 248 22.80 6.28 -8.82
C GLY A 248 21.38 5.86 -8.46
N ASP A 249 20.87 4.77 -9.04
CA ASP A 249 19.57 4.19 -8.66
C ASP A 249 19.66 3.43 -7.34
N ARG A 250 20.78 2.74 -7.10
CA ARG A 250 21.03 2.06 -5.81
C ARG A 250 21.17 3.09 -4.69
N GLU A 251 21.91 4.16 -4.92
CA GLU A 251 22.03 5.26 -3.95
C GLU A 251 20.67 5.89 -3.66
N TYR A 252 19.86 6.17 -4.69
CA TYR A 252 18.50 6.67 -4.53
C TYR A 252 17.60 5.69 -3.76
N TRP A 253 17.70 4.39 -4.06
CA TRP A 253 16.96 3.37 -3.32
C TRP A 253 17.33 3.36 -1.84
N VAL A 254 18.62 3.38 -1.51
CA VAL A 254 19.10 3.32 -0.12
C VAL A 254 18.73 4.60 0.64
N LYS A 255 18.98 5.78 0.06
CA LYS A 255 18.90 7.05 0.79
C LYS A 255 17.54 7.73 0.69
N ASP A 256 16.93 7.75 -0.48
CA ASP A 256 15.70 8.49 -0.73
C ASP A 256 14.46 7.61 -0.57
N LEU A 257 14.51 6.36 -1.02
CA LEU A 257 13.40 5.43 -0.84
C LEU A 257 13.43 4.83 0.56
N GLN A 258 14.49 4.12 0.93
CA GLN A 258 14.58 3.44 2.23
C GLN A 258 14.86 4.38 3.40
N GLY A 259 15.48 5.53 3.15
CA GLY A 259 15.89 6.42 4.24
C GLY A 259 16.95 5.79 5.15
N THR A 260 17.71 4.83 4.63
CA THR A 260 18.79 4.15 5.34
C THR A 260 20.15 4.48 4.70
N HIS A 261 21.16 3.71 5.08
CA HIS A 261 22.55 3.90 4.74
C HIS A 261 23.16 2.59 4.26
N PHE A 262 24.22 2.70 3.47
CA PHE A 262 25.04 1.53 3.15
C PHE A 262 25.67 1.00 4.44
N GLY A 263 25.49 -0.28 4.73
CA GLY A 263 25.89 -0.89 6.00
C GLY A 263 24.75 -1.45 6.85
N ASP A 264 23.51 -1.02 6.60
CA ASP A 264 22.31 -1.48 7.30
C ASP A 264 21.83 -2.79 6.66
N ALA A 265 22.39 -3.92 7.11
CA ALA A 265 22.20 -5.22 6.51
C ALA A 265 20.81 -5.80 6.76
N ASN A 266 20.15 -5.37 7.84
CA ASN A 266 18.83 -5.87 8.23
C ASN A 266 17.68 -4.90 7.86
N LEU A 267 18.01 -3.72 7.33
CA LEU A 267 17.09 -2.64 6.92
C LEU A 267 16.22 -2.14 8.08
N ASP A 268 16.78 -2.07 9.30
CA ASP A 268 16.08 -1.55 10.48
C ASP A 268 16.29 -0.04 10.73
N LEU A 269 16.93 0.64 9.76
CA LEU A 269 17.26 2.07 9.74
C LEU A 269 18.38 2.46 10.72
N VAL A 270 19.08 1.49 11.31
CA VAL A 270 20.19 1.71 12.23
C VAL A 270 21.39 0.88 11.79
N ILE A 271 22.55 1.52 11.69
CA ILE A 271 23.81 0.79 11.46
C ILE A 271 24.50 0.55 12.79
N ASP A 272 24.51 -0.69 13.23
CA ASP A 272 25.15 -1.09 14.47
C ASP A 272 25.87 -2.46 14.38
N SER A 273 26.10 -3.08 15.53
CA SER A 273 26.80 -4.35 15.60
C SER A 273 25.97 -5.53 15.11
N GLU A 274 24.64 -5.43 15.13
CA GLU A 274 23.73 -6.47 14.65
C GLU A 274 23.89 -6.68 13.14
N ASP A 275 24.06 -5.61 12.36
CA ASP A 275 24.38 -5.68 10.93
C ASP A 275 25.68 -6.42 10.66
N LEU A 276 26.75 -6.04 11.36
CA LEU A 276 28.06 -6.66 11.20
C LEU A 276 28.01 -8.14 11.61
N ILE A 277 27.31 -8.45 12.70
CA ILE A 277 27.12 -9.84 13.12
C ILE A 277 26.38 -10.61 12.04
N GLN A 278 25.33 -10.05 11.44
CA GLN A 278 24.55 -10.69 10.38
C GLN A 278 25.41 -11.03 9.16
N VAL A 279 26.14 -10.05 8.60
CA VAL A 279 26.95 -10.27 7.38
C VAL A 279 28.11 -11.24 7.64
N PHE A 280 28.75 -11.19 8.81
CA PHE A 280 29.81 -12.15 9.15
C PHE A 280 29.27 -13.55 9.47
N GLN A 281 28.01 -13.68 9.89
CA GLN A 281 27.37 -14.99 10.06
C GLN A 281 27.07 -15.67 8.72
N ALA A 282 26.88 -14.91 7.64
CA ALA A 282 26.75 -15.45 6.29
C ALA A 282 28.05 -16.15 5.82
N GLY A 283 29.20 -15.62 6.25
CA GLY A 283 30.50 -16.24 6.00
C GLY A 283 31.09 -15.95 4.62
N GLU A 284 30.63 -14.88 3.95
CA GLU A 284 31.01 -14.53 2.57
C GLU A 284 32.14 -13.49 2.50
N TYR A 285 32.60 -12.98 3.65
CA TYR A 285 33.68 -12.00 3.71
C TYR A 285 34.99 -12.59 3.19
N GLU A 286 35.49 -12.05 2.08
CA GLU A 286 36.78 -12.42 1.46
C GLU A 286 36.92 -13.95 1.26
N ASP A 287 35.81 -14.64 0.95
CA ASP A 287 35.79 -16.10 0.84
C ASP A 287 36.33 -16.63 -0.51
N GLY A 288 36.41 -15.75 -1.52
CA GLY A 288 36.88 -16.04 -2.87
C GLY A 288 35.87 -16.79 -3.75
N ILE A 289 34.60 -16.84 -3.37
CA ILE A 289 33.50 -17.41 -4.16
C ILE A 289 32.85 -16.27 -4.94
N ALA A 290 32.95 -16.31 -6.27
CA ALA A 290 32.44 -15.20 -7.06
C ALA A 290 30.90 -15.15 -7.10
N GLY A 291 30.32 -13.98 -6.83
CA GLY A 291 28.92 -13.64 -7.06
C GLY A 291 27.94 -14.31 -6.10
N ASN A 292 28.34 -14.63 -4.87
CA ASN A 292 27.45 -15.19 -3.85
C ASN A 292 26.90 -14.16 -2.86
N SER A 293 27.40 -12.92 -2.86
CA SER A 293 26.95 -11.90 -1.92
C SER A 293 25.72 -11.12 -2.41
N VAL A 294 24.92 -10.70 -1.44
CA VAL A 294 23.73 -9.84 -1.58
C VAL A 294 23.77 -8.77 -0.50
N TRP A 295 22.82 -7.82 -0.49
CA TRP A 295 22.79 -6.73 0.49
C TRP A 295 22.87 -7.23 1.93
N ALA A 296 22.03 -8.21 2.27
CA ALA A 296 21.92 -8.77 3.61
C ALA A 296 23.15 -9.59 4.05
N THR A 297 24.05 -9.94 3.11
CA THR A 297 25.29 -10.67 3.37
C THR A 297 26.56 -9.83 3.17
N GLY A 298 26.41 -8.54 2.81
CA GLY A 298 27.47 -7.54 2.87
C GLY A 298 27.86 -6.89 1.54
N ASP A 299 27.20 -7.20 0.41
CA ASP A 299 27.44 -6.53 -0.87
C ASP A 299 26.81 -5.13 -0.89
N TRP A 300 27.54 -4.14 -0.39
CA TRP A 300 27.09 -2.76 -0.32
C TRP A 300 27.61 -1.93 -1.49
N THR A 301 28.72 -2.33 -2.10
CA THR A 301 29.23 -1.71 -3.34
C THR A 301 28.48 -2.15 -4.59
N GLY A 302 27.79 -3.30 -4.55
CA GLY A 302 26.95 -3.81 -5.64
C GLY A 302 27.70 -4.64 -6.67
N ASP A 303 28.88 -5.15 -6.33
CA ASP A 303 29.73 -5.95 -7.22
C ASP A 303 29.55 -7.47 -7.03
N LEU A 304 28.58 -7.88 -6.20
CA LEU A 304 28.22 -9.25 -5.84
C LEU A 304 29.25 -9.99 -5.00
N GLU A 305 30.20 -9.26 -4.39
CA GLU A 305 31.16 -9.79 -3.43
C GLU A 305 30.99 -9.10 -2.07
N PHE A 306 31.41 -9.76 -0.98
CA PHE A 306 31.55 -9.08 0.31
C PHE A 306 33.03 -8.98 0.66
N THR A 307 33.58 -7.79 0.50
CA THR A 307 35.01 -7.53 0.69
C THR A 307 35.25 -6.37 1.65
N SER A 308 36.53 -6.08 1.86
CA SER A 308 36.93 -4.89 2.61
C SER A 308 36.46 -3.58 1.96
N ASP A 309 36.19 -3.57 0.65
CA ASP A 309 35.71 -2.38 -0.06
C ASP A 309 34.27 -2.03 0.37
N ASP A 310 33.40 -3.01 0.60
CA ASP A 310 32.05 -2.81 1.15
C ASP A 310 32.07 -2.20 2.54
N LEU A 311 32.92 -2.74 3.42
CA LEU A 311 33.09 -2.19 4.77
C LEU A 311 33.54 -0.72 4.72
N ILE A 312 34.48 -0.40 3.83
CA ILE A 312 34.95 0.98 3.63
C ILE A 312 33.82 1.85 3.06
N TYR A 313 33.04 1.33 2.11
CA TYR A 313 31.93 2.03 1.48
C TYR A 313 30.85 2.41 2.51
N ALA A 314 30.41 1.47 3.35
CA ALA A 314 29.47 1.72 4.44
C ALA A 314 30.00 2.70 5.49
N LEU A 315 31.28 2.60 5.85
CA LEU A 315 31.94 3.53 6.76
C LEU A 315 32.00 4.96 6.21
N GLN A 316 32.19 5.10 4.90
CA GLN A 316 32.26 6.40 4.22
C GLN A 316 30.88 7.07 4.11
N ASP A 317 29.82 6.27 3.89
CA ASP A 317 28.46 6.80 3.78
C ASP A 317 27.93 7.35 5.11
N THR A 318 28.10 6.59 6.19
CA THR A 318 27.56 6.94 7.52
C THR A 318 28.40 7.96 8.28
N GLY A 319 29.72 7.96 8.08
CA GLY A 319 30.66 8.76 8.86
C GLY A 319 30.79 8.37 10.35
N SER A 320 29.97 7.43 10.86
CA SER A 320 30.06 6.89 12.22
C SER A 320 29.26 5.60 12.41
N PHE A 321 29.92 4.51 12.79
CA PHE A 321 29.28 3.31 13.36
C PHE A 321 28.86 3.58 14.80
N GLY A 322 27.60 3.30 15.13
CA GLY A 322 27.11 3.38 16.52
C GLY A 322 26.83 4.80 17.03
N ALA A 323 26.61 5.78 16.15
CA ALA A 323 26.03 7.06 16.57
C ALA A 323 24.56 6.86 16.90
N VAL A 324 24.28 6.38 18.11
CA VAL A 324 22.97 6.53 18.76
C VAL A 324 22.57 7.98 18.56
N ALA A 325 21.44 8.24 17.89
CA ALA A 325 20.87 9.56 17.69
C ALA A 325 21.15 10.39 18.94
N ALA A 326 21.91 11.48 18.79
CA ALA A 326 22.53 12.20 19.90
C ALA A 326 21.57 12.25 21.08
N VAL A 327 21.82 11.42 22.10
CA VAL A 327 20.98 11.34 23.30
C VAL A 327 20.81 12.78 23.74
N SER A 328 19.58 13.31 23.66
CA SER A 328 19.30 14.71 23.96
C SER A 328 20.02 14.99 25.27
N ALA A 329 21.02 15.88 25.26
CA ALA A 329 21.85 16.09 26.42
C ALA A 329 20.90 16.30 27.61
N VAL A 330 20.88 15.32 28.53
CA VAL A 330 20.01 15.37 29.70
C VAL A 330 20.30 16.73 30.32
N PRO A 331 19.30 17.65 30.44
CA PRO A 331 19.56 18.97 30.98
C PRO A 331 20.29 18.79 32.30
N GLU A 332 21.53 19.29 32.38
CA GLU A 332 22.34 19.10 33.58
C GLU A 332 21.47 19.48 34.78
N PRO A 333 21.39 18.65 35.83
CA PRO A 333 20.41 18.80 36.88
C PRO A 333 20.65 20.11 37.63
N ASN A 334 20.09 21.22 37.15
CA ASN A 334 20.06 22.56 37.73
C ASN A 334 21.17 22.81 38.77
N SER A 335 22.44 22.56 38.40
CA SER A 335 23.58 22.68 39.32
C SER A 335 23.67 24.10 39.86
N LEU A 336 23.25 25.07 39.05
CA LEU A 336 23.05 26.47 39.38
C LEU A 336 22.00 26.70 40.47
N LEU A 337 20.90 25.94 40.48
CA LEU A 337 19.83 26.09 41.47
C LEU A 337 20.24 25.49 42.82
N LEU A 338 21.01 24.39 42.83
CA LEU A 338 21.67 23.88 44.04
C LEU A 338 22.74 24.84 44.57
N LEU A 339 23.53 25.46 43.69
CA LEU A 339 24.53 26.46 44.08
C LEU A 339 23.87 27.71 44.68
N ILE A 340 22.76 28.20 44.09
CA ILE A 340 22.02 29.36 44.60
C ILE A 340 21.37 29.04 45.96
N MET A 341 20.78 27.85 46.13
CA MET A 341 20.20 27.44 47.42
C MET A 341 21.27 27.23 48.51
N GLY A 342 22.44 26.67 48.15
CA GLY A 342 23.58 26.56 49.06
C GLY A 342 24.17 27.92 49.45
N GLY A 343 24.27 28.86 48.51
CA GLY A 343 24.74 30.22 48.77
C GLY A 343 23.78 31.02 49.66
N ALA A 344 22.46 30.92 49.42
CA ALA A 344 21.45 31.61 50.20
C ALA A 344 21.40 31.12 51.66
N SER A 345 21.53 29.82 51.89
CA SER A 345 21.56 29.24 53.24
C SER A 345 22.81 29.65 54.03
N LEU A 346 23.97 29.73 53.39
CA LEU A 346 25.20 30.27 54.01
C LEU A 346 25.09 31.77 54.33
N TRP A 347 24.41 32.55 53.48
CA TRP A 347 24.23 33.98 53.66
C TRP A 347 23.23 34.32 54.78
N VAL A 348 22.14 33.57 54.88
CA VAL A 348 21.18 33.68 56.00
C VAL A 348 21.82 33.25 57.33
N GLY A 349 22.66 32.21 57.32
CA GLY A 349 23.40 31.76 58.51
C GLY A 349 24.41 32.79 59.04
N ARG A 350 25.03 33.59 58.17
CA ARG A 350 25.96 34.66 58.56
C ARG A 350 25.29 35.91 59.14
N ARG A 351 24.00 36.14 58.86
CA ARG A 351 23.26 37.31 59.37
C ARG A 351 22.64 37.10 60.76
N ARG A 352 22.77 35.89 61.34
CA ARG A 352 22.21 35.52 62.66
C ARG A 352 23.26 35.38 63.77
N LYS A 353 24.46 35.95 63.60
CA LYS A 353 25.47 36.04 64.66
C LYS A 353 25.72 37.47 65.07
#